data_AF-A0A9D6XD68-F1
#
_entry.id   AF-A0A9D6XD68-F1
#
_cell.length_a   1.000
_cell.length_b   1.000
_cell.length_c   1.000
_cell.angle_alpha   90.00
_cell.angle_beta   90.00
_cell.angle_gamma   90.00
#
_symmetry.space_group_name_H-M   'P 1'
#
loop_
_entity.id
_entity.type
_entity.pdbx_description
1 polymer ?
#
loop_
_entity_poly.entity_id
_entity_poly.type
_entity_poly.pdbx_seq_one_letter_code
_entity_poly.pdbx_strand_id
1 'polypeptide(L)' 'MSLPIDNHHVEAILLPDAKWYAVAEKSFTVDTYEFTEAGKTFVEGCQPEGIAALGATWKDNMGKRFTCPLTAILAVRFTA' A
#
# COMPACT_ATOMS: atom_id res chain seq x y z
N MET A 1 -17.24 7.78 -0.34
CA MET A 1 -16.43 7.98 0.88
C MET A 1 -14.99 7.66 0.52
N SER A 2 -14.05 8.56 0.82
CA SER A 2 -12.62 8.28 0.67
C SER A 2 -11.97 8.30 2.06
N LEU A 3 -11.11 7.34 2.33
CA LEU A 3 -10.23 7.34 3.49
C LEU A 3 -8.85 7.77 3.00
N PRO A 4 -8.39 9.01 3.26
CA PRO A 4 -7.06 9.43 2.84
C PRO A 4 -6.00 8.65 3.62
N ILE A 5 -5.04 8.06 2.91
CA ILE A 5 -3.84 7.47 3.51
C ILE A 5 -2.71 8.48 3.31
N ASP A 6 -2.15 8.99 4.42
CA ASP A 6 -0.91 9.76 4.36
C ASP A 6 0.28 8.82 4.33
N ASN A 7 0.74 8.50 3.13
CA ASN A 7 1.82 7.56 2.90
C ASN A 7 3.14 7.94 3.59
N HIS A 8 3.36 9.23 3.91
CA HIS A 8 4.59 9.67 4.56
C HIS A 8 4.64 9.33 6.05
N HIS A 9 3.48 9.15 6.68
CA HIS A 9 3.37 8.90 8.12
C HIS A 9 3.05 7.44 8.44
N VAL A 10 2.99 6.53 7.45
CA VAL A 10 2.80 5.10 7.71
C VAL A 10 4.07 4.52 8.36
N GLU A 11 3.95 3.99 9.57
CA GLU A 11 5.06 3.36 10.32
C GLU A 11 4.95 1.83 10.41
N ALA A 12 3.77 1.27 10.21
CA ALA A 12 3.57 -0.17 10.23
C ALA A 12 2.37 -0.62 9.39
N ILE A 13 2.46 -1.85 8.85
CA ILE A 13 1.44 -2.49 8.01
C ILE A 13 1.06 -3.84 8.62
N LEU A 14 -0.24 -4.11 8.74
CA LEU A 14 -0.76 -5.41 9.16
C LEU A 14 -1.08 -6.26 7.93
N LEU A 15 -0.51 -7.47 7.87
CA LEU A 15 -0.72 -8.43 6.78
C LEU A 15 -1.58 -9.63 7.23
N PRO A 16 -2.05 -10.50 6.30
CA PRO A 16 -2.97 -11.60 6.61
C PRO A 16 -2.41 -12.70 7.52
N ASP A 17 -1.09 -12.70 7.76
CA ASP A 17 -0.46 -13.56 8.77
C ASP A 17 -0.61 -13.01 10.21
N ALA A 18 -1.43 -11.96 10.37
CA ALA A 18 -1.72 -11.25 11.61
C ALA A 18 -0.50 -10.57 12.25
N LYS A 19 0.55 -10.28 11.47
CA LYS A 19 1.75 -9.60 11.96
C LYS A 19 1.85 -8.17 11.43
N TRP A 20 2.42 -7.32 12.27
CA TRP A 20 2.80 -5.96 11.92
C TRP A 20 4.22 -5.93 11.35
N TYR A 21 4.38 -5.31 10.19
CA TYR A 21 5.64 -5.08 9.52
C TYR A 21 6.02 -3.61 9.65
N ALA A 22 7.22 -3.34 10.16
CA ALA A 22 7.72 -1.97 10.25
C ALA A 22 7.95 -1.37 8.87
N VAL A 23 7.66 -0.09 8.75
CA VAL A 23 7.90 0.73 7.57
C VAL A 23 8.98 1.75 7.92
N ALA A 24 10.07 1.73 7.16
CA ALA A 24 11.10 2.75 7.24
C ALA A 24 10.52 4.11 6.79
N GLU A 25 11.01 5.20 7.40
CA GLU A 25 10.52 6.55 7.15
C GLU A 25 10.37 6.85 5.65
N LYS A 26 9.18 7.36 5.25
CA LYS A 26 8.86 7.75 3.87
C LYS A 26 9.09 6.67 2.80
N SER A 27 9.09 5.39 3.20
CA SER A 27 9.34 4.28 2.26
C SER A 27 8.07 3.61 1.74
N PHE A 28 6.91 3.87 2.35
CA PHE A 28 5.64 3.31 1.90
C PHE A 28 5.12 4.02 0.65
N THR A 29 4.84 3.21 -0.37
CA THR A 29 4.28 3.68 -1.63
C THR A 29 3.15 2.75 -2.04
N VAL A 30 2.08 3.32 -2.55
CA VAL A 30 0.97 2.60 -3.17
C VAL A 30 0.98 2.94 -4.66
N ASP A 31 1.00 1.91 -5.48
CA ASP A 31 0.87 2.00 -6.93
C ASP A 31 -0.62 2.12 -7.32
N THR A 32 -0.90 2.16 -8.60
CA THR A 32 -2.28 2.08 -9.08
C THR A 32 -2.98 0.84 -8.55
N TYR A 33 -4.20 1.05 -8.06
CA TYR A 33 -5.06 0.01 -7.57
C TYR A 33 -6.32 -0.06 -8.44
N GLU A 34 -6.74 -1.29 -8.69
CA GLU A 34 -8.00 -1.57 -9.37
C GLU A 34 -9.04 -2.00 -8.35
N PHE A 35 -10.26 -1.50 -8.50
CA PHE A 35 -11.39 -1.99 -7.73
C PHE A 35 -12.61 -2.18 -8.62
N THR A 36 -13.45 -3.15 -8.27
CA THR A 36 -14.71 -3.41 -8.97
C THR A 36 -15.87 -2.92 -8.13
N GLU A 37 -16.71 -2.06 -8.70
CA GLU A 37 -17.95 -1.60 -8.10
C GLU A 37 -19.09 -1.77 -9.12
N ALA A 38 -20.17 -2.43 -8.71
CA ALA A 38 -21.33 -2.71 -9.57
C ALA A 38 -20.97 -3.34 -10.94
N GLY A 39 -19.99 -4.24 -10.97
CA GLY A 39 -19.53 -4.93 -12.19
C GLY A 39 -18.67 -4.08 -13.13
N LYS A 40 -18.27 -2.87 -12.71
CA LYS A 40 -17.35 -2.00 -13.44
C LYS A 40 -16.00 -1.97 -12.74
N THR A 41 -14.91 -2.03 -13.51
CA THR A 41 -13.55 -1.88 -13.00
C THR A 41 -13.12 -0.42 -13.09
N PHE A 42 -12.59 0.11 -11.99
CA PHE A 42 -12.02 1.44 -11.87
C PHE A 42 -10.53 1.30 -11.60
N VAL A 43 -9.74 2.15 -12.25
CA VAL A 43 -8.28 2.21 -12.13
C VAL A 43 -7.95 3.56 -11.50
N GLU A 44 -7.36 3.54 -10.31
CA GLU A 44 -7.00 4.73 -9.54
C GLU A 44 -5.54 4.67 -9.11
N GLY A 45 -4.85 5.81 -8.97
CA GLY A 45 -3.47 5.85 -8.45
C GLY A 45 -2.36 6.17 -9.46
N CYS A 46 -2.63 7.01 -10.46
CA CYS A 46 -1.63 7.71 -11.28
C CYS A 46 -0.54 6.85 -11.99
N GLN A 47 -0.83 5.62 -12.42
CA GLN A 47 0.15 4.82 -13.17
C GLN A 47 0.29 5.26 -14.63
N PRO A 48 1.54 5.36 -15.15
CA PRO A 48 1.79 5.47 -16.58
C PRO A 48 1.40 4.19 -17.34
N GLU A 49 0.80 4.35 -18.51
CA GLU A 49 0.42 3.25 -19.40
C GLU A 49 1.62 2.32 -19.69
N GLY A 50 1.44 1.00 -19.55
CA GLY A 50 2.44 -0.02 -19.87
C GLY A 50 3.33 -0.48 -18.71
N ILE A 51 3.15 0.04 -17.49
CA ILE A 51 3.83 -0.45 -16.28
C ILE A 51 2.86 -1.39 -15.53
N ALA A 52 3.36 -2.50 -14.99
CA ALA A 52 2.56 -3.39 -14.16
C ALA A 52 2.42 -2.82 -12.75
N ALA A 53 1.19 -2.73 -12.24
CA ALA A 53 0.93 -2.29 -10.88
C ALA A 53 1.56 -3.24 -9.85
N LEU A 54 2.41 -2.71 -8.97
CA LEU A 54 3.05 -3.47 -7.89
C LEU A 54 2.17 -3.59 -6.64
N GLY A 55 1.06 -2.85 -6.56
CA GLY A 55 0.19 -2.79 -5.39
C GLY A 55 0.76 -1.85 -4.33
N ALA A 56 1.37 -2.39 -3.28
CA ALA A 56 2.03 -1.62 -2.23
C ALA A 56 3.48 -2.08 -2.06
N THR A 57 4.39 -1.14 -1.80
CA THR A 57 5.81 -1.40 -1.55
C THR A 57 6.27 -0.61 -0.33
N TRP A 58 7.15 -1.20 0.48
CA TRP A 58 7.85 -0.51 1.56
C TRP A 58 9.21 -1.16 1.84
N LYS A 59 10.01 -0.49 2.69
CA LYS A 59 11.21 -1.08 3.29
C LYS A 59 11.02 -1.23 4.79
N ASP A 60 11.61 -2.26 5.40
CA ASP A 60 11.80 -2.25 6.85
C ASP A 60 13.02 -1.41 7.25
N ASN A 61 13.23 -1.26 8.57
CA ASN A 61 14.36 -0.52 9.12
C ASN A 61 15.73 -1.14 8.81
N MET A 62 15.77 -2.36 8.28
CA MET A 62 16.98 -3.04 7.83
C MET A 62 17.20 -2.88 6.32
N GLY A 63 16.32 -2.17 5.62
CA GLY A 63 16.38 -1.93 4.18
C GLY A 63 15.82 -3.07 3.33
N LYS A 64 15.23 -4.12 3.93
CA LYS A 64 14.58 -5.20 3.17
C LYS A 64 13.33 -4.65 2.50
N ARG A 65 13.19 -4.90 1.20
CA ARG A 65 12.04 -4.47 0.40
C ARG A 65 10.92 -5.51 0.43
N PHE A 66 9.70 -5.03 0.62
CA PHE A 66 8.48 -5.82 0.55
C PHE A 66 7.59 -5.30 -0.58
N THR A 67 6.84 -6.19 -1.20
CA THR A 67 5.79 -5.84 -2.16
C THR A 67 4.59 -6.77 -1.96
N CYS A 68 3.38 -6.25 -2.05
CA CYS A 68 2.15 -7.06 -2.01
C CYS A 68 1.01 -6.34 -2.74
N PRO A 69 -0.05 -7.06 -3.15
CA PRO A 69 -1.29 -6.43 -3.56
C PRO A 69 -1.80 -5.49 -2.45
N LEU A 70 -2.35 -4.32 -2.83
CA LEU A 70 -2.92 -3.39 -1.84
C LEU A 70 -4.03 -4.05 -1.01
N THR A 71 -4.78 -4.96 -1.62
CA THR A 71 -5.85 -5.75 -0.99
C THR A 71 -5.37 -6.72 0.08
N ALA A 72 -4.06 -6.99 0.18
CA ALA A 72 -3.48 -7.79 1.26
C ALA A 72 -3.24 -6.99 2.54
N ILE A 73 -3.25 -5.65 2.47
CA ILE A 73 -3.06 -4.79 3.64
C ILE A 73 -4.37 -4.72 4.42
N LEU A 74 -4.34 -5.24 5.65
CA LEU A 74 -5.52 -5.24 6.53
C LEU A 74 -5.66 -3.92 7.28
N ALA A 75 -4.54 -3.30 7.65
CA ALA A 75 -4.49 -2.01 8.34
C ALA A 75 -3.13 -1.34 8.19
N VAL A 76 -3.11 -0.02 8.31
CA VAL A 76 -1.90 0.79 8.48
C VAL A 76 -1.92 1.49 9.83
N ARG A 77 -0.74 1.74 10.41
CA ARG A 77 -0.57 2.58 11.59
C ARG A 77 0.24 3.81 11.22
N PHE A 78 -0.18 4.97 11.72
CA PHE A 78 0.49 6.24 11.49
C PHE A 78 1.39 6.61 12.67
N THR A 79 2.48 7.32 12.40
CA THR A 79 3.23 8.05 13.43
C THR A 79 2.35 9.14 14.03
N ALA A 80 2.47 9.36 15.33
CA ALA A 80 1.74 10.42 16.06
C ALA A 80 2.15 11.84 15.60
#